data_AF-A0A0C2ZI71-F1
#
_entry.id   AF-A0A0C2ZI71-F1
#
_cell.length_a   1.000
_cell.length_b   1.000
_cell.length_c   1.000
_cell.angle_alpha   90.00
_cell.angle_beta   90.00
_cell.angle_gamma   90.00
#
_symmetry.space_group_name_H-M   'P 1'
#
loop_
_entity.id
_entity.type
_entity.pdbx_description
1 polymer ?
#
loop_
_entity_poly.entity_id
_entity_poly.type
_entity_poly.pdbx_seq_one_letter_code
_entity_poly.pdbx_strand_id
1 'polypeptide(L)'
;PFTASFPRANIHELIAPDILHQIIKGTFKDHIVSWVERYIEQMYEENAPAILAEIDCRIAVAPSFPGLRRFPQGHGFKQWTGNDSKALMKVFLPAVVDFVPSKMTRAIAAFMDFCYIVCQSSLDEADLEALDSALKCFEVECTIFEEVGICPNGISIPRIHALQHYHQLIQQFGAPNGLCTSITESKHIDAVKKPWRKSNRHEALGQMLVTNQHLENIAYFRAKQIAKGLLNTPLVPEGVETNKALDSDVSDEDGFRDDTNLDEVEDNNNAISEAIVELAKLPSPRRLRTFAEIGNDIGHPELPDLIAQFVYQQRNPEVINIPQNCPQILEKAYSYTSAVANFYAPSDRCGVGGMQCQRIHASSSWRNGAPCYDCVFVEKDPALAGFHGLFVAQVMLFFSFSHRNVFYPCAFVQWFDVIGEHPCPHTGMWMVEPEFDEDGDRVVSVIHLDSIMRPAHLIGVYGRDPLPSNLKHTDSLSAFAAFYVNIFSDYHAFQLAF
;
A
#
# COMPACT_ATOMS: atom_id res chain seq x y z
N PRO A 1 34.78 21.56 -17.14
CA PRO A 1 34.04 20.31 -16.86
C PRO A 1 34.43 19.20 -17.85
N PHE A 2 34.63 17.96 -17.38
CA PHE A 2 35.27 16.83 -18.10
C PHE A 2 34.62 16.46 -19.46
N THR A 3 33.38 16.91 -19.70
CA THR A 3 32.56 16.58 -20.87
C THR A 3 32.18 17.79 -21.73
N ALA A 4 32.62 19.01 -21.37
CA ALA A 4 32.21 20.24 -22.07
C ALA A 4 32.64 20.30 -23.55
N SER A 5 33.62 19.49 -23.95
CA SER A 5 34.09 19.38 -25.33
C SER A 5 33.44 18.24 -26.12
N PHE A 6 32.44 17.53 -25.56
CA PHE A 6 31.79 16.43 -26.26
C PHE A 6 30.91 17.00 -27.38
N PRO A 7 31.25 16.76 -28.67
CA PRO A 7 30.68 17.52 -29.79
C PRO A 7 29.21 17.22 -30.08
N ARG A 8 28.65 16.17 -29.47
CA ARG A 8 27.28 15.69 -29.71
C ARG A 8 26.52 15.34 -28.43
N ALA A 9 27.05 15.68 -27.26
CA ALA A 9 26.46 15.32 -25.98
C ALA A 9 26.69 16.46 -24.98
N ASN A 10 25.63 17.19 -24.66
CA ASN A 10 25.65 18.11 -23.54
C ASN A 10 25.29 17.33 -22.27
N ILE A 11 26.26 17.07 -21.40
CA ILE A 11 25.99 16.32 -20.16
C ILE A 11 24.93 17.00 -19.29
N HIS A 12 24.82 18.33 -19.39
CA HIS A 12 23.85 19.11 -18.62
C HIS A 12 22.40 18.88 -19.11
N GLU A 13 22.22 18.36 -20.33
CA GLU A 13 20.94 18.01 -20.93
C GLU A 13 20.71 16.49 -20.98
N LEU A 14 21.57 15.69 -20.34
CA LEU A 14 21.48 14.21 -20.36
C LEU A 14 21.14 13.61 -18.99
N ILE A 15 21.02 14.44 -17.96
CA ILE A 15 20.72 13.98 -16.61
C ILE A 15 19.20 13.81 -16.49
N ALA A 16 18.75 12.56 -16.61
CA ALA A 16 17.36 12.18 -16.38
C ALA A 16 17.01 12.25 -14.86
N PRO A 17 15.72 12.43 -14.54
CA PRO A 17 15.26 12.45 -13.15
C PRO A 17 15.42 11.06 -12.51
N ASP A 18 15.83 11.02 -11.24
CA ASP A 18 16.02 9.77 -10.50
C ASP A 18 15.25 9.76 -9.17
N ILE A 19 14.08 9.14 -9.20
CA ILE A 19 13.20 8.97 -8.03
C ILE A 19 13.95 8.33 -6.84
N LEU A 20 14.76 7.30 -7.07
CA LEU A 20 15.34 6.54 -5.97
C LEU A 20 16.41 7.35 -5.23
N HIS A 21 17.36 7.94 -5.94
CA HIS A 21 18.50 8.61 -5.31
C HIS A 21 18.30 10.10 -5.05
N GLN A 22 17.46 10.80 -5.82
CA GLN A 22 17.19 12.23 -5.61
C GLN A 22 16.04 12.44 -4.63
N ILE A 23 14.95 11.68 -4.76
CA ILE A 23 13.74 11.88 -3.96
C ILE A 23 13.75 11.00 -2.71
N ILE A 24 13.73 9.68 -2.88
CA ILE A 24 13.46 8.73 -1.78
C ILE A 24 14.66 8.62 -0.82
N LYS A 25 15.82 8.16 -1.31
CA LYS A 25 17.04 8.11 -0.48
C LYS A 25 17.54 9.52 -0.20
N GLY A 26 17.39 10.39 -1.19
CA GLY A 26 17.93 11.74 -1.22
C GLY A 26 17.23 12.70 -0.28
N THR A 27 16.16 13.29 -0.78
CA THR A 27 15.44 14.34 -0.07
C THR A 27 14.70 13.81 1.15
N PHE A 28 14.01 12.67 1.04
CA PHE A 28 13.27 12.10 2.16
C PHE A 28 14.20 11.55 3.25
N LYS A 29 14.93 10.46 2.94
CA LYS A 29 15.65 9.71 3.97
C LYS A 29 16.91 10.42 4.47
N ASP A 30 17.76 10.96 3.58
CA ASP A 30 19.03 11.59 4.01
C ASP A 30 18.84 13.01 4.56
N HIS A 31 17.70 13.66 4.31
CA HIS A 31 17.45 15.04 4.74
C HIS A 31 16.21 15.16 5.62
N ILE A 32 14.99 15.01 5.10
CA ILE A 32 13.75 15.23 5.88
C ILE A 32 13.72 14.40 7.17
N VAL A 33 13.96 13.09 7.08
CA VAL A 33 13.95 12.21 8.28
C VAL A 33 15.03 12.65 9.27
N SER A 34 16.26 12.85 8.80
CA SER A 34 17.38 13.31 9.65
C SER A 34 17.13 14.68 10.28
N TRP A 35 16.44 15.58 9.59
CA TRP A 35 16.10 16.90 10.10
C TRP A 35 15.03 16.85 11.18
N VAL A 36 14.03 15.98 11.01
CA VAL A 36 13.01 15.72 12.04
C VAL A 36 13.65 15.11 13.29
N GLU A 37 14.51 14.11 13.14
CA GLU A 37 15.26 13.52 14.25
C GLU A 37 16.07 14.58 15.00
N ARG A 38 16.86 15.38 14.28
CA ARG A 38 17.65 16.48 14.87
C ARG A 38 16.77 17.53 15.55
N TYR A 39 15.60 17.85 14.98
CA TYR A 39 14.65 18.75 15.58
C TYR A 39 14.15 18.22 16.93
N ILE A 40 13.83 16.92 17.00
CA ILE A 40 13.38 16.28 18.24
C ILE A 40 14.50 16.30 19.29
N GLU A 41 15.73 15.97 18.89
CA GLU A 41 16.91 16.03 19.77
C GLU A 41 17.14 17.43 20.34
N GLN A 42 17.00 18.48 19.53
CA GLN A 42 17.21 19.85 19.98
C GLN A 42 16.07 20.39 20.84
N MET A 43 14.82 20.07 20.51
CA MET A 43 13.65 20.65 21.18
C MET A 43 13.26 19.95 22.47
N TYR A 44 13.54 18.65 22.58
CA TYR A 44 13.12 17.83 23.72
C TYR A 44 14.28 17.40 24.62
N GLU A 45 15.53 17.70 24.25
CA GLU A 45 16.75 17.48 25.04
C GLU A 45 16.77 16.10 25.73
N GLU A 46 16.66 16.04 27.06
CA GLU A 46 16.68 14.79 27.85
C GLU A 46 15.52 13.84 27.51
N ASN A 47 14.38 14.36 27.05
CA ASN A 47 13.21 13.57 26.65
C ASN A 47 13.26 13.08 25.20
N ALA A 48 14.22 13.54 24.39
CA ALA A 48 14.31 13.17 22.98
C ALA A 48 14.38 11.64 22.74
N PRO A 49 15.17 10.85 23.51
CA PRO A 49 15.20 9.41 23.34
C PRO A 49 13.84 8.72 23.56
N ALA A 50 13.04 9.24 24.50
CA ALA A 50 11.70 8.71 24.77
C ALA A 50 10.73 9.02 23.63
N ILE A 51 10.82 10.21 23.03
CA ILE A 51 9.98 10.61 21.89
C ILE A 51 10.37 9.83 20.63
N LEU A 52 11.66 9.63 20.38
CA LEU A 52 12.11 8.80 19.25
C LEU A 52 11.67 7.35 19.41
N ALA A 53 11.74 6.80 20.63
CA ALA A 53 11.21 5.47 20.93
C ALA A 53 9.67 5.40 20.75
N GLU A 54 8.95 6.45 21.10
CA GLU A 54 7.51 6.56 20.87
C GLU A 54 7.16 6.62 19.37
N ILE A 55 7.93 7.36 18.57
CA ILE A 55 7.82 7.36 17.10
C ILE A 55 8.08 5.97 16.54
N ASP A 56 9.08 5.25 17.06
CA ASP A 56 9.36 3.86 16.69
C ASP A 56 8.19 2.93 17.03
N CYS A 57 7.58 3.10 18.20
CA CYS A 57 6.37 2.38 18.57
C CYS A 57 5.22 2.67 17.60
N ARG A 58 4.97 3.94 17.25
CA ARG A 58 3.96 4.34 16.27
C ARG A 58 4.17 3.71 14.89
N ILE A 59 5.42 3.69 14.42
CA ILE A 59 5.79 3.02 13.18
C ILE A 59 5.56 1.50 13.28
N ALA A 60 5.84 0.89 14.43
CA ALA A 60 5.69 -0.55 14.65
C ALA A 60 4.23 -1.01 14.76
N VAL A 61 3.33 -0.15 15.26
CA VAL A 61 1.89 -0.44 15.40
C VAL A 61 1.07 -0.08 14.15
N ALA A 62 1.67 0.52 13.13
CA ALA A 62 1.01 0.73 11.85
C ALA A 62 0.40 -0.60 11.35
N PRO A 63 -0.89 -0.63 10.95
CA PRO A 63 -1.53 -1.85 10.48
C PRO A 63 -0.77 -2.53 9.35
N SER A 64 -0.91 -3.85 9.23
CA SER A 64 -0.35 -4.57 8.08
C SER A 64 -1.10 -4.17 6.81
N PHE A 65 -0.36 -4.02 5.71
CA PHE A 65 -0.94 -3.74 4.40
C PHE A 65 -0.20 -4.52 3.30
N PRO A 66 -0.89 -5.02 2.27
CA PRO A 66 -0.26 -5.69 1.14
C PRO A 66 0.87 -4.82 0.53
N GLY A 67 2.07 -5.39 0.41
CA GLY A 67 3.23 -4.68 -0.17
C GLY A 67 3.88 -3.62 0.73
N LEU A 68 3.37 -3.40 1.96
CA LEU A 68 4.02 -2.55 2.96
C LEU A 68 4.92 -3.38 3.88
N ARG A 69 6.22 -3.08 3.88
CA ARG A 69 7.16 -3.69 4.84
C ARG A 69 6.87 -3.17 6.24
N ARG A 70 6.82 -4.08 7.21
CA ARG A 70 6.69 -3.75 8.63
C ARG A 70 8.04 -3.44 9.29
N PHE A 71 7.96 -2.64 10.34
CA PHE A 71 9.10 -2.20 11.15
C PHE A 71 8.86 -2.51 12.64
N PRO A 72 9.01 -3.78 13.08
CA PRO A 72 8.72 -4.16 14.47
C PRO A 72 9.56 -3.44 15.51
N GLN A 73 10.72 -2.90 15.12
CA GLN A 73 11.65 -2.16 15.97
C GLN A 73 11.74 -0.67 15.56
N GLY A 74 10.77 -0.18 14.79
CA GLY A 74 10.79 1.20 14.29
C GLY A 74 11.88 1.47 13.24
N HIS A 75 12.42 2.68 13.22
CA HIS A 75 13.36 3.21 12.22
C HIS A 75 14.85 3.10 12.64
N GLY A 76 15.17 2.40 13.73
CA GLY A 76 16.55 2.26 14.24
C GLY A 76 17.52 1.37 13.44
N PHE A 77 17.48 1.34 12.10
CA PHE A 77 18.38 0.51 11.29
C PHE A 77 19.73 1.17 11.00
N LYS A 78 20.82 0.39 11.15
CA LYS A 78 22.20 0.85 10.82
C LYS A 78 22.44 1.06 9.33
N GLN A 79 21.74 0.30 8.48
CA GLN A 79 21.81 0.43 7.02
C GLN A 79 20.40 0.40 6.45
N TRP A 80 20.08 1.42 5.66
CA TRP A 80 18.79 1.58 5.02
C TRP A 80 18.89 1.22 3.54
N THR A 81 18.07 0.28 3.07
CA THR A 81 17.90 0.03 1.64
C THR A 81 16.91 1.03 1.02
N GLY A 82 16.86 1.07 -0.32
CA GLY A 82 15.84 1.86 -1.02
C GLY A 82 14.41 1.40 -0.70
N ASN A 83 14.20 0.10 -0.50
CA ASN A 83 12.90 -0.45 -0.15
C ASN A 83 12.50 -0.09 1.29
N ASP A 84 13.47 -0.04 2.21
CA ASP A 84 13.20 0.40 3.58
C ASP A 84 12.78 1.87 3.58
N SER A 85 13.51 2.72 2.84
CA SER A 85 13.18 4.14 2.72
C SER A 85 11.76 4.33 2.16
N LYS A 86 11.39 3.59 1.10
CA LYS A 86 10.03 3.58 0.54
C LYS A 86 8.98 3.18 1.55
N ALA A 87 9.22 2.11 2.32
CA ALA A 87 8.24 1.65 3.29
C ALA A 87 8.08 2.63 4.46
N LEU A 88 9.18 3.25 4.91
CA LEU A 88 9.14 4.27 5.96
C LEU A 88 8.33 5.49 5.52
N MET A 89 8.50 5.97 4.28
CA MET A 89 7.73 7.10 3.73
C MET A 89 6.22 6.95 3.95
N LYS A 90 5.71 5.73 3.79
CA LYS A 90 4.27 5.42 3.87
C LYS A 90 3.68 5.54 5.28
N VAL A 91 4.52 5.53 6.31
CA VAL A 91 4.07 5.51 7.73
C VAL A 91 4.69 6.61 8.59
N PHE A 92 5.69 7.32 8.07
CA PHE A 92 6.46 8.30 8.83
C PHE A 92 5.63 9.54 9.23
N LEU A 93 4.86 10.10 8.29
CA LEU A 93 4.11 11.35 8.53
C LEU A 93 3.11 11.22 9.68
N PRO A 94 2.23 10.19 9.74
CA PRO A 94 1.36 9.97 10.90
C PRO A 94 2.11 9.69 12.20
N ALA A 95 3.32 9.10 12.14
CA ALA A 95 4.08 8.79 13.34
C ALA A 95 4.68 10.03 14.01
N VAL A 96 5.01 11.07 13.24
CA VAL A 96 5.72 12.27 13.76
C VAL A 96 4.82 13.49 13.99
N VAL A 97 3.61 13.51 13.42
CA VAL A 97 2.74 14.72 13.36
C VAL A 97 2.54 15.40 14.71
N ASP A 98 2.42 14.65 15.80
CA ASP A 98 2.14 15.20 17.14
C ASP A 98 3.37 15.79 17.85
N PHE A 99 4.57 15.50 17.33
CA PHE A 99 5.87 15.88 17.91
C PHE A 99 6.61 16.97 17.14
N VAL A 100 6.05 17.41 16.00
CA VAL A 100 6.66 18.44 15.15
C VAL A 100 5.70 19.63 14.95
N PRO A 101 6.20 20.82 14.61
CA PRO A 101 5.35 21.97 14.31
C PRO A 101 4.50 21.68 13.07
N SER A 102 3.29 22.22 13.00
CA SER A 102 2.37 22.00 11.88
C SER A 102 2.99 22.43 10.53
N LYS A 103 3.87 23.43 10.54
CA LYS A 103 4.65 23.86 9.36
C LYS A 103 5.55 22.75 8.82
N MET A 104 6.18 21.98 9.72
CA MET A 104 7.02 20.83 9.37
C MET A 104 6.18 19.66 8.85
N THR A 105 5.02 19.41 9.46
CA THR A 105 4.06 18.41 8.96
C THR A 105 3.63 18.73 7.54
N ARG A 106 3.24 19.97 7.26
CA ARG A 106 2.84 20.42 5.91
C ARG A 106 3.99 20.32 4.91
N ALA A 107 5.23 20.61 5.33
CA ALA A 107 6.40 20.41 4.46
C ALA A 107 6.56 18.94 4.06
N ILE A 108 6.45 18.01 5.01
CA ILE A 108 6.53 16.57 4.73
C ILE A 108 5.36 16.14 3.83
N ALA A 109 4.14 16.59 4.10
CA ALA A 109 2.96 16.28 3.29
C ALA A 109 3.12 16.78 1.84
N ALA A 110 3.49 18.04 1.64
CA ALA A 110 3.71 18.61 0.29
C ALA A 110 4.83 17.90 -0.47
N PHE A 111 5.89 17.47 0.22
CA PHE A 111 6.94 16.64 -0.38
C PHE A 111 6.43 15.25 -0.77
N MET A 112 5.57 14.64 0.05
CA MET A 112 4.95 13.35 -0.25
C MET A 112 4.04 13.47 -1.48
N ASP A 113 3.22 14.52 -1.59
CA ASP A 113 2.40 14.79 -2.77
C ASP A 113 3.26 14.90 -4.04
N PHE A 114 4.31 15.73 -4.00
CA PHE A 114 5.29 15.83 -5.08
C PHE A 114 5.85 14.45 -5.45
N CYS A 115 6.27 13.67 -4.46
CA CYS A 115 6.85 12.34 -4.68
C CYS A 115 5.87 11.38 -5.35
N TYR A 116 4.60 11.37 -4.96
CA TYR A 116 3.63 10.44 -5.52
C TYR A 116 3.17 10.86 -6.92
N ILE A 117 3.09 12.18 -7.20
CA ILE A 117 2.81 12.70 -8.54
C ILE A 117 3.93 12.30 -9.53
N VAL A 118 5.21 12.47 -9.19
CA VAL A 118 6.30 12.09 -10.12
C VAL A 118 6.46 10.58 -10.33
N CYS A 119 5.83 9.76 -9.49
CA CYS A 119 5.86 8.31 -9.62
C CYS A 119 4.79 7.77 -10.55
N GLN A 120 3.86 8.61 -11.02
CA GLN A 120 2.84 8.21 -11.99
C GLN A 120 3.45 7.69 -13.29
N SER A 121 2.83 6.67 -13.89
CA SER A 121 3.26 6.09 -15.17
C SER A 121 3.08 7.02 -16.37
N SER A 122 2.18 7.99 -16.25
CA SER A 122 1.87 9.03 -17.22
C SER A 122 1.52 10.29 -16.45
N LEU A 123 1.90 11.45 -16.99
CA LEU A 123 1.55 12.75 -16.42
C LEU A 123 0.97 13.62 -17.54
N ASP A 124 -0.17 14.24 -17.29
CA ASP A 124 -0.76 15.25 -18.16
C ASP A 124 -0.45 16.68 -17.67
N GLU A 125 -1.01 17.69 -18.34
CA GLU A 125 -0.81 19.09 -17.94
C GLU A 125 -1.34 19.40 -16.53
N ALA A 126 -2.45 18.78 -16.10
CA ALA A 126 -2.99 19.00 -14.76
C ALA A 126 -2.10 18.36 -13.69
N ASP A 127 -1.54 17.18 -13.95
CA ASP A 127 -0.53 16.55 -13.09
C ASP A 127 0.72 17.43 -12.93
N LEU A 128 1.18 18.07 -14.00
CA LEU A 128 2.33 18.97 -13.97
C LEU A 128 2.04 20.26 -13.17
N GLU A 129 0.83 20.81 -13.27
CA GLU A 129 0.39 21.94 -12.44
C GLU A 129 0.29 21.56 -10.96
N ALA A 130 -0.22 20.35 -10.67
CA ALA A 130 -0.26 19.81 -9.31
C ALA A 130 1.15 19.57 -8.76
N LEU A 131 2.08 19.08 -9.60
CA LEU A 131 3.48 18.88 -9.26
C LEU A 131 4.16 20.19 -8.86
N ASP A 132 4.01 21.24 -9.67
CA ASP A 132 4.57 22.57 -9.38
C ASP A 132 3.97 23.18 -8.12
N SER A 133 2.66 22.98 -7.91
CA SER A 133 1.95 23.45 -6.72
C SER A 133 2.46 22.76 -5.45
N ALA A 134 2.64 21.44 -5.50
CA ALA A 134 3.19 20.65 -4.40
C ALA A 134 4.64 21.06 -4.09
N LEU A 135 5.48 21.26 -5.13
CA LEU A 135 6.85 21.71 -4.95
C LEU A 135 6.90 23.11 -4.32
N LYS A 136 6.10 24.05 -4.79
CA LYS A 136 6.04 25.41 -4.24
C LYS A 136 5.57 25.40 -2.78
N CYS A 137 4.58 24.58 -2.46
CA CYS A 137 4.14 24.39 -1.08
C CYS A 137 5.28 23.84 -0.22
N PHE A 138 5.99 22.81 -0.70
CA PHE A 138 7.16 22.27 -0.02
C PHE A 138 8.23 23.33 0.22
N GLU A 139 8.61 24.12 -0.79
CA GLU A 139 9.62 25.18 -0.64
C GLU A 139 9.25 26.22 0.43
N VAL A 140 7.98 26.62 0.51
CA VAL A 140 7.49 27.59 1.51
C VAL A 140 7.45 26.99 2.90
N GLU A 141 6.96 25.75 3.05
CA GLU A 141 6.80 25.11 4.35
C GLU A 141 8.14 24.62 4.91
N CYS A 142 9.05 24.18 4.05
CA CYS A 142 10.38 23.65 4.40
C CYS A 142 11.31 24.71 5.02
N THR A 143 11.01 26.01 4.86
CA THR A 143 11.76 27.09 5.56
C THR A 143 11.70 26.95 7.08
N ILE A 144 10.75 26.17 7.63
CA ILE A 144 10.71 25.85 9.06
C ILE A 144 12.03 25.27 9.56
N PHE A 145 12.73 24.46 8.76
CA PHE A 145 14.00 23.86 9.15
C PHE A 145 15.13 24.91 9.27
N GLU A 146 15.02 26.03 8.57
CA GLU A 146 15.91 27.18 8.73
C GLU A 146 15.52 27.98 9.99
N GLU A 147 14.22 28.26 10.15
CA GLU A 147 13.65 29.02 11.28
C GLU A 147 13.98 28.40 12.64
N VAL A 148 13.92 27.07 12.74
CA VAL A 148 14.24 26.31 13.96
C VAL A 148 15.74 25.99 14.10
N GLY A 149 16.58 26.46 13.19
CA GLY A 149 18.04 26.35 13.29
C GLY A 149 18.62 24.97 12.92
N ILE A 150 17.85 24.10 12.28
CA ILE A 150 18.32 22.78 11.79
C ILE A 150 19.20 22.95 10.54
N CYS A 151 18.82 23.89 9.68
CA CYS A 151 19.52 24.32 8.48
C CYS A 151 19.87 25.83 8.54
N PRO A 152 20.77 26.26 9.44
CA PRO A 152 21.01 27.68 9.71
C PRO A 152 21.65 28.44 8.53
N ASN A 153 22.29 27.72 7.61
CA ASN A 153 22.94 28.29 6.42
C ASN A 153 22.04 28.21 5.17
N GLY A 154 20.76 27.90 5.36
CA GLY A 154 19.79 27.69 4.29
C GLY A 154 19.81 26.29 3.68
N ILE A 155 18.77 25.99 2.89
CA ILE A 155 18.58 24.71 2.21
C ILE A 155 19.16 24.77 0.79
N SER A 156 20.49 24.74 0.68
CA SER A 156 21.21 24.69 -0.61
C SER A 156 21.72 23.27 -0.91
N ILE A 157 20.82 22.29 -0.92
CA ILE A 157 21.17 20.88 -1.11
C ILE A 157 20.92 20.46 -2.57
N PRO A 158 21.91 19.90 -3.29
CA PRO A 158 21.77 19.54 -4.71
C PRO A 158 20.56 18.65 -5.02
N ARG A 159 20.23 17.71 -4.13
CA ARG A 159 19.09 16.79 -4.31
C ARG A 159 17.73 17.46 -4.15
N ILE A 160 17.65 18.49 -3.30
CA ILE A 160 16.43 19.30 -3.12
C ILE A 160 16.31 20.29 -4.29
N HIS A 161 17.41 20.92 -4.69
CA HIS A 161 17.44 21.78 -5.88
C HIS A 161 17.04 21.02 -7.16
N ALA A 162 17.40 19.74 -7.26
CA ALA A 162 17.02 18.90 -8.40
C ALA A 162 15.49 18.85 -8.61
N LEU A 163 14.68 18.96 -7.54
CA LEU A 163 13.22 18.92 -7.61
C LEU A 163 12.64 20.02 -8.52
N GLN A 164 13.28 21.20 -8.55
CA GLN A 164 12.88 22.34 -9.39
C GLN A 164 12.96 22.06 -10.89
N HIS A 165 13.71 21.04 -11.28
CA HIS A 165 13.89 20.68 -12.68
C HIS A 165 12.95 19.55 -13.13
N TYR A 166 12.18 18.94 -12.21
CA TYR A 166 11.38 17.76 -12.53
C TYR A 166 10.34 18.03 -13.61
N HIS A 167 9.61 19.14 -13.55
CA HIS A 167 8.64 19.50 -14.59
C HIS A 167 9.29 19.47 -15.98
N GLN A 168 10.36 20.24 -16.18
CA GLN A 168 11.06 20.33 -17.46
C GLN A 168 11.64 18.96 -17.87
N LEU A 169 12.20 18.21 -16.92
CA LEU A 169 12.75 16.89 -17.18
C LEU A 169 11.68 15.87 -17.59
N ILE A 170 10.48 15.94 -17.02
CA ILE A 170 9.34 15.10 -17.41
C ILE A 170 8.91 15.41 -18.84
N GLN A 171 8.86 16.68 -19.23
CA GLN A 171 8.56 17.06 -20.62
C GLN A 171 9.64 16.59 -21.61
N GLN A 172 10.91 16.57 -21.20
CA GLN A 172 12.03 16.19 -22.06
C GLN A 172 12.19 14.66 -22.20
N PHE A 173 11.98 13.93 -21.11
CA PHE A 173 12.33 12.50 -21.03
C PHE A 173 11.13 11.58 -20.81
N GLY A 174 9.95 12.12 -20.50
CA GLY A 174 8.76 11.37 -20.11
C GLY A 174 8.70 11.05 -18.62
N ALA A 175 7.75 10.18 -18.25
CA ALA A 175 7.50 9.82 -16.86
C ALA A 175 8.75 9.24 -16.16
N PRO A 176 9.16 9.75 -14.98
CA PRO A 176 10.42 9.35 -14.34
C PRO A 176 10.47 7.88 -13.91
N ASN A 177 9.31 7.25 -13.71
CA ASN A 177 9.21 5.84 -13.33
C ASN A 177 9.93 4.91 -14.33
N GLY A 178 9.91 5.26 -15.63
CA GLY A 178 10.60 4.51 -16.69
C GLY A 178 12.11 4.74 -16.78
N LEU A 179 12.66 5.72 -16.04
CA LEU A 179 14.05 6.19 -16.16
C LEU A 179 14.86 6.01 -14.87
N CYS A 180 14.21 5.65 -13.78
CA CYS A 180 14.83 5.56 -12.47
C CYS A 180 15.95 4.50 -12.43
N THR A 181 17.03 4.82 -11.74
CA THR A 181 18.18 3.91 -11.51
C THR A 181 17.79 2.65 -10.76
N SER A 182 16.61 2.60 -10.13
CA SER A 182 16.06 1.39 -9.54
C SER A 182 15.92 0.22 -10.55
N ILE A 183 15.69 0.53 -11.83
CA ILE A 183 15.62 -0.47 -12.92
C ILE A 183 16.99 -1.12 -13.13
N THR A 184 18.03 -0.30 -13.29
CA THR A 184 19.40 -0.78 -13.53
C THR A 184 19.99 -1.41 -12.27
N GLU A 185 19.71 -0.90 -11.08
CA GLU A 185 20.09 -1.50 -9.79
C GLU A 185 19.45 -2.89 -9.63
N SER A 186 18.17 -3.04 -10.00
CA SER A 186 17.49 -4.34 -9.98
C SER A 186 18.14 -5.34 -10.94
N LYS A 187 18.46 -4.93 -12.17
CA LYS A 187 19.15 -5.80 -13.14
C LYS A 187 20.57 -6.15 -12.70
N HIS A 188 21.26 -5.24 -12.03
CA HIS A 188 22.60 -5.49 -11.47
C HIS A 188 22.59 -6.59 -10.40
N ILE A 189 21.50 -6.78 -9.66
CA ILE A 189 21.38 -7.91 -8.72
C ILE A 189 21.49 -9.25 -9.48
N ASP A 190 20.70 -9.43 -10.53
CA ASP A 190 20.64 -10.69 -11.27
C ASP A 190 21.84 -10.91 -12.18
N ALA A 191 22.34 -9.86 -12.83
CA ALA A 191 23.45 -9.96 -13.77
C ALA A 191 24.83 -9.94 -13.10
N VAL A 192 24.95 -9.38 -11.89
CA VAL A 192 26.25 -9.19 -11.22
C VAL A 192 26.26 -9.79 -9.82
N LYS A 193 25.42 -9.33 -8.89
CA LYS A 193 25.51 -9.74 -7.47
C LYS A 193 25.28 -11.25 -7.28
N LYS A 194 24.22 -11.81 -7.86
CA LYS A 194 23.90 -13.24 -7.76
C LYS A 194 24.97 -14.13 -8.43
N PRO A 195 25.41 -13.86 -9.68
CA PRO A 195 26.51 -14.60 -10.31
C PRO A 195 27.82 -14.50 -9.55
N TRP A 196 28.17 -13.31 -9.03
CA TRP A 196 29.35 -13.13 -8.19
C TRP A 196 29.28 -13.99 -6.92
N ARG A 197 28.14 -13.98 -6.21
CA ARG A 197 27.92 -14.81 -5.02
C ARG A 197 28.02 -16.31 -5.32
N LYS A 198 27.59 -16.75 -6.52
CA LYS A 198 27.69 -18.15 -6.98
C LYS A 198 29.07 -18.54 -7.49
N SER A 199 29.89 -17.57 -7.89
CA SER A 199 31.27 -17.81 -8.35
C SER A 199 32.18 -18.20 -7.19
N ASN A 200 33.33 -18.79 -7.51
CA ASN A 200 34.38 -19.04 -6.52
C ASN A 200 35.16 -17.77 -6.12
N ARG A 201 34.78 -16.59 -6.64
CA ARG A 201 35.41 -15.26 -6.41
C ARG A 201 36.86 -15.11 -6.92
N HIS A 202 37.40 -16.11 -7.62
CA HIS A 202 38.71 -16.06 -8.26
C HIS A 202 38.52 -15.95 -9.78
N GLU A 203 39.05 -14.89 -10.41
CA GLU A 203 38.81 -14.58 -11.83
C GLU A 203 37.31 -14.67 -12.20
N ALA A 204 36.45 -14.15 -11.32
CA ALA A 204 35.02 -14.42 -11.33
C ALA A 204 34.29 -13.90 -12.59
N LEU A 205 34.84 -12.91 -13.31
CA LEU A 205 34.17 -12.31 -14.46
C LEU A 205 33.78 -13.36 -15.51
N GLY A 206 34.69 -14.29 -15.84
CA GLY A 206 34.39 -15.37 -16.79
C GLY A 206 33.26 -16.28 -16.29
N GLN A 207 33.28 -16.63 -15.00
CA GLN A 207 32.24 -17.47 -14.38
C GLN A 207 30.88 -16.76 -14.35
N MET A 208 30.86 -15.46 -14.09
CA MET A 208 29.65 -14.64 -14.08
C MET A 208 29.03 -14.56 -15.47
N LEU A 209 29.85 -14.34 -16.50
CA LEU A 209 29.40 -14.32 -17.90
C LEU A 209 28.79 -15.67 -18.32
N VAL A 210 29.45 -16.79 -18.00
CA VAL A 210 28.92 -18.14 -18.28
C VAL A 210 27.61 -18.39 -17.54
N THR A 211 27.50 -17.95 -16.29
CA THR A 211 26.27 -18.08 -15.49
C THR A 211 25.12 -17.29 -16.12
N ASN A 212 25.37 -16.03 -16.51
CA ASN A 212 24.37 -15.20 -17.18
C ASN A 212 23.92 -15.82 -18.49
N GLN A 213 24.87 -16.28 -19.32
CA GLN A 213 24.54 -16.93 -20.59
C GLN A 213 23.71 -18.20 -20.41
N HIS A 214 23.97 -18.99 -19.37
CA HIS A 214 23.15 -20.16 -19.06
C HIS A 214 21.73 -19.77 -18.64
N LEU A 215 21.57 -18.75 -17.79
CA LEU A 215 20.26 -18.26 -17.37
C LEU A 215 19.46 -17.70 -18.55
N GLU A 216 20.10 -16.96 -19.45
CA GLU A 216 19.48 -16.46 -20.69
C GLU A 216 19.03 -17.59 -21.61
N ASN A 217 19.86 -18.62 -21.78
CA ASN A 217 19.49 -19.80 -22.58
C ASN A 217 18.29 -20.55 -21.99
N ILE A 218 18.22 -20.68 -20.65
CA ILE A 218 17.06 -21.29 -19.97
C ILE A 218 15.81 -20.42 -20.17
N ALA A 219 15.92 -19.10 -20.00
CA ALA A 219 14.80 -18.18 -20.19
C ALA A 219 14.27 -18.23 -21.63
N TYR A 220 15.16 -18.19 -22.62
CA TYR A 220 14.82 -18.33 -24.03
C TYR A 220 14.14 -19.67 -24.33
N PHE A 221 14.67 -20.77 -23.79
CA PHE A 221 14.06 -22.09 -23.94
C PHE A 221 12.65 -22.12 -23.36
N ARG A 222 12.45 -21.61 -22.14
CA ARG A 222 11.12 -21.53 -21.50
C ARG A 222 10.14 -20.72 -22.35
N ALA A 223 10.52 -19.51 -22.77
CA ALA A 223 9.68 -18.66 -23.62
C ALA A 223 9.29 -19.38 -24.93
N LYS A 224 10.23 -20.08 -25.56
CA LYS A 224 9.99 -20.84 -26.79
C LYS A 224 9.03 -22.03 -26.57
N GLN A 225 9.07 -22.66 -25.41
CA GLN A 225 8.18 -23.77 -25.07
C GLN A 225 6.78 -23.28 -24.71
N ILE A 226 6.65 -22.16 -23.99
CA ILE A 226 5.38 -21.47 -23.73
C ILE A 226 4.72 -21.06 -25.05
N ALA A 227 5.46 -20.41 -25.95
CA ALA A 227 4.95 -20.00 -27.27
C ALA A 227 4.46 -21.19 -28.14
N LYS A 228 4.86 -22.42 -27.80
CA LYS A 228 4.41 -23.66 -28.45
C LYS A 228 3.26 -24.35 -27.70
N GLY A 229 2.79 -23.79 -26.59
CA GLY A 229 1.81 -24.42 -25.70
C GLY A 229 2.32 -25.67 -24.99
N LEU A 230 3.65 -25.88 -24.93
CA LEU A 230 4.27 -27.07 -24.30
C LEU A 230 4.54 -26.87 -22.81
N LEU A 231 4.47 -25.63 -22.34
CA LEU A 231 4.52 -25.24 -20.93
C LEU A 231 3.36 -24.28 -20.70
N ASN A 232 2.19 -24.81 -20.32
CA ASN A 232 1.21 -24.02 -19.57
C ASN A 232 1.61 -24.12 -18.08
N THR A 233 1.31 -23.10 -17.29
CA THR A 233 1.75 -22.82 -15.90
C THR A 233 1.79 -24.02 -14.94
N PRO A 234 2.60 -23.96 -13.84
CA PRO A 234 3.24 -25.12 -13.24
C PRO A 234 2.28 -26.08 -12.53
N LEU A 235 2.50 -27.37 -12.78
CA LEU A 235 2.02 -28.47 -11.94
C LEU A 235 2.52 -28.26 -10.50
N VAL A 236 1.62 -27.94 -9.57
CA VAL A 236 1.83 -28.32 -8.17
C VAL A 236 1.81 -29.86 -8.15
N PRO A 237 2.83 -30.55 -7.64
CA PRO A 237 2.77 -32.01 -7.54
C PRO A 237 1.62 -32.40 -6.61
N GLU A 238 0.71 -33.24 -7.10
CA GLU A 238 -0.26 -33.94 -6.25
C GLU A 238 0.50 -34.69 -5.14
N GLY A 239 0.38 -34.25 -3.89
CA GLY A 239 0.76 -35.03 -2.71
C GLY A 239 1.96 -34.58 -1.87
N VAL A 240 2.39 -33.31 -1.88
CA VAL A 240 3.36 -32.82 -0.87
C VAL A 240 2.65 -32.01 0.22
N GLU A 241 2.34 -32.67 1.33
CA GLU A 241 1.98 -32.02 2.60
C GLU A 241 3.16 -31.17 3.08
N THR A 242 3.04 -29.83 3.05
CA THR A 242 4.00 -28.94 3.73
C THR A 242 3.60 -28.77 5.20
N ASN A 243 3.67 -29.85 5.96
CA ASN A 243 3.81 -29.82 7.41
C ASN A 243 5.24 -30.25 7.76
N LYS A 244 6.12 -29.27 7.99
CA LYS A 244 7.19 -29.34 9.00
C LYS A 244 7.94 -28.01 9.07
N ALA A 245 7.75 -27.36 10.20
CA ALA A 245 8.68 -26.41 10.77
C ALA A 245 10.07 -27.04 10.88
N LEU A 246 11.08 -26.36 10.36
CA LEU A 246 12.46 -26.47 10.82
C LEU A 246 13.05 -25.06 10.78
N ASP A 247 13.16 -24.49 11.97
CA ASP A 247 13.96 -23.33 12.30
C ASP A 247 15.37 -23.83 12.64
N SER A 248 16.40 -23.27 12.01
CA SER A 248 17.76 -23.15 12.56
C SER A 248 18.65 -22.27 11.67
N ASP A 249 18.83 -21.03 12.14
CA ASP A 249 20.06 -20.24 12.13
C ASP A 249 21.00 -20.33 10.91
N VAL A 250 20.76 -19.47 9.91
CA VAL A 250 21.82 -18.82 9.13
C VAL A 250 21.36 -17.41 8.72
N SER A 251 21.90 -16.40 9.41
CA SER A 251 21.93 -14.96 9.06
C SER A 251 21.13 -14.52 7.83
N ASP A 252 19.89 -14.07 8.06
CA ASP A 252 19.06 -13.40 7.05
C ASP A 252 19.56 -11.96 6.80
N GLU A 253 20.48 -11.81 5.85
CA GLU A 253 20.48 -10.64 4.96
C GLU A 253 20.05 -11.10 3.57
N ASP A 254 19.04 -10.42 3.00
CA ASP A 254 18.39 -10.69 1.71
C ASP A 254 17.42 -11.89 1.65
N GLY A 255 16.39 -11.90 2.50
CA GLY A 255 15.28 -12.87 2.43
C GLY A 255 13.91 -12.21 2.28
N PHE A 256 13.50 -11.84 1.05
CA PHE A 256 12.07 -11.72 0.74
C PHE A 256 11.65 -13.01 0.02
N ARG A 257 10.85 -13.84 0.71
CA ARG A 257 9.99 -14.80 0.04
C ARG A 257 8.80 -14.04 -0.51
N ASP A 258 8.84 -13.83 -1.81
CA ASP A 258 7.73 -13.33 -2.60
C ASP A 258 6.67 -14.44 -2.68
N ASP A 259 5.71 -14.42 -1.76
CA ASP A 259 4.55 -15.32 -1.76
C ASP A 259 3.44 -14.82 -2.71
N THR A 260 3.77 -14.03 -3.75
CA THR A 260 2.89 -13.85 -4.91
C THR A 260 3.05 -15.03 -5.85
N ASN A 261 2.45 -16.18 -5.50
CA ASN A 261 1.96 -17.07 -6.54
C ASN A 261 0.85 -16.30 -7.27
N LEU A 262 1.24 -15.61 -8.33
CA LEU A 262 0.33 -15.01 -9.30
C LEU A 262 -0.30 -16.16 -10.09
N ASP A 263 -1.57 -16.45 -9.80
CA ASP A 263 -2.39 -17.18 -10.76
C ASP A 263 -2.57 -16.27 -11.98
N GLU A 264 -2.26 -16.81 -13.17
CA GLU A 264 -2.58 -16.19 -14.44
C GLU A 264 -4.11 -16.13 -14.59
N VAL A 265 -4.68 -14.94 -14.75
CA VAL A 265 -6.06 -14.76 -15.21
C VAL A 265 -5.97 -14.21 -16.64
N GLU A 266 -6.64 -14.89 -17.56
CA GLU A 266 -6.66 -14.55 -18.99
C GLU A 266 -7.19 -13.14 -19.24
N ASP A 267 -6.53 -12.45 -20.18
CA ASP A 267 -6.91 -11.16 -20.74
C ASP A 267 -8.38 -11.14 -21.20
N ASN A 268 -9.15 -10.17 -20.71
CA ASN A 268 -10.31 -9.67 -21.43
C ASN A 268 -10.43 -8.15 -21.31
N ASN A 269 -10.13 -7.50 -22.42
CA ASN A 269 -10.60 -6.20 -22.91
C ASN A 269 -10.41 -4.91 -22.08
N ASN A 270 -9.71 -3.98 -22.73
CA ASN A 270 -9.74 -2.53 -22.60
C ASN A 270 -11.09 -1.94 -22.13
N ALA A 271 -11.20 -1.66 -20.84
CA ALA A 271 -11.97 -0.55 -20.29
C ALA A 271 -11.21 0.01 -19.09
N ILE A 272 -10.99 1.31 -19.10
CA ILE A 272 -10.61 2.07 -17.90
C ILE A 272 -11.84 1.97 -16.98
N SER A 273 -11.62 1.55 -15.74
CA SER A 273 -12.62 1.21 -14.70
C SER A 273 -13.20 -0.20 -14.78
N GLU A 274 -12.71 -1.08 -13.91
CA GLU A 274 -13.49 -1.97 -13.05
C GLU A 274 -12.49 -2.73 -12.17
N ALA A 275 -12.41 -2.38 -10.88
CA ALA A 275 -11.72 -3.25 -9.94
C ALA A 275 -12.60 -4.48 -9.72
N ILE A 276 -12.06 -5.67 -9.97
CA ILE A 276 -12.80 -6.92 -9.84
C ILE A 276 -12.38 -7.58 -8.54
N VAL A 277 -13.33 -7.78 -7.64
CA VAL A 277 -13.10 -8.46 -6.36
C VAL A 277 -13.73 -9.84 -6.39
N GLU A 278 -12.90 -10.87 -6.24
CA GLU A 278 -13.33 -12.26 -6.28
C GLU A 278 -13.05 -12.96 -4.96
N LEU A 279 -13.99 -13.80 -4.52
CA LEU A 279 -13.81 -14.64 -3.34
C LEU A 279 -12.67 -15.64 -3.55
N ALA A 280 -12.00 -16.04 -2.46
CA ALA A 280 -11.00 -17.10 -2.54
C ALA A 280 -11.59 -18.39 -3.18
N LYS A 281 -10.79 -19.07 -3.99
CA LYS A 281 -11.19 -20.30 -4.71
C LYS A 281 -11.80 -21.39 -3.82
N LEU A 282 -11.42 -21.43 -2.53
CA LEU A 282 -11.87 -22.44 -1.59
C LEU A 282 -12.55 -21.81 -0.37
N PRO A 283 -13.77 -22.23 -0.02
CA PRO A 283 -14.44 -21.77 1.18
C PRO A 283 -13.79 -22.36 2.45
N SER A 284 -13.91 -21.64 3.55
CA SER A 284 -13.42 -22.02 4.87
C SER A 284 -14.46 -21.69 5.94
N PRO A 285 -15.03 -22.71 6.62
CA PRO A 285 -14.83 -24.14 6.41
C PRO A 285 -15.44 -24.61 5.08
N ARG A 286 -14.98 -25.77 4.56
CA ARG A 286 -15.50 -26.38 3.32
C ARG A 286 -16.88 -27.04 3.49
N ARG A 287 -17.82 -26.32 4.08
CA ARG A 287 -19.21 -26.76 4.25
C ARG A 287 -20.17 -25.57 4.22
N LEU A 288 -21.38 -25.83 3.75
CA LEU A 288 -22.48 -24.90 3.83
C LEU A 288 -22.96 -24.75 5.27
N ARG A 289 -23.19 -23.51 5.70
CA ARG A 289 -23.72 -23.15 7.03
C ARG A 289 -24.96 -22.28 6.89
N THR A 290 -25.81 -22.30 7.90
CA THR A 290 -26.95 -21.37 7.97
C THR A 290 -26.44 -19.96 8.30
N PHE A 291 -27.17 -18.91 7.90
CA PHE A 291 -26.77 -17.54 8.24
C PHE A 291 -26.73 -17.30 9.74
N ALA A 292 -27.61 -17.93 10.51
CA ALA A 292 -27.60 -17.85 11.97
C ALA A 292 -26.34 -18.51 12.58
N GLU A 293 -25.89 -19.66 12.07
CA GLU A 293 -24.62 -20.26 12.49
C GLU A 293 -23.45 -19.32 12.21
N ILE A 294 -23.39 -18.74 11.01
CA ILE A 294 -22.32 -17.83 10.61
C ILE A 294 -22.34 -16.57 11.48
N GLY A 295 -23.50 -15.96 11.69
CA GLY A 295 -23.68 -14.77 12.51
C GLY A 295 -23.21 -14.99 13.94
N ASN A 296 -23.63 -16.09 14.57
CA ASN A 296 -23.18 -16.45 15.92
C ASN A 296 -21.66 -16.67 16.01
N ASP A 297 -21.05 -17.29 14.99
CA ASP A 297 -19.59 -17.55 14.96
C ASP A 297 -18.77 -16.25 14.93
N ILE A 298 -19.31 -15.18 14.32
CA ILE A 298 -18.63 -13.87 14.23
C ILE A 298 -19.13 -12.85 15.28
N GLY A 299 -20.06 -13.24 16.14
CA GLY A 299 -20.64 -12.37 17.17
C GLY A 299 -21.73 -11.40 16.68
N HIS A 300 -22.32 -11.64 15.51
CA HIS A 300 -23.37 -10.83 14.87
C HIS A 300 -24.63 -11.68 14.61
N PRO A 301 -25.47 -11.96 15.63
CA PRO A 301 -26.69 -12.76 15.47
C PRO A 301 -27.73 -12.14 14.51
N GLU A 302 -27.64 -10.83 14.26
CA GLU A 302 -28.45 -10.04 13.33
C GLU A 302 -28.10 -10.26 11.85
N LEU A 303 -27.03 -10.98 11.54
CA LEU A 303 -26.59 -11.25 10.16
C LEU A 303 -27.71 -11.76 9.21
N PRO A 304 -28.61 -12.69 9.61
CA PRO A 304 -29.70 -13.13 8.74
C PRO A 304 -30.65 -11.99 8.32
N ASP A 305 -30.93 -11.05 9.24
CA ASP A 305 -31.80 -9.91 8.98
C ASP A 305 -31.14 -8.95 7.99
N LEU A 306 -29.84 -8.68 8.17
CA LEU A 306 -29.05 -7.84 7.26
C LEU A 306 -28.98 -8.44 5.85
N ILE A 307 -28.83 -9.77 5.74
CA ILE A 307 -28.83 -10.47 4.45
C ILE A 307 -30.21 -10.38 3.78
N ALA A 308 -31.29 -10.51 4.54
CA ALA A 308 -32.64 -10.37 4.01
C ALA A 308 -32.91 -8.95 3.49
N GLN A 309 -32.45 -7.92 4.23
CA GLN A 309 -32.53 -6.52 3.82
C GLN A 309 -31.69 -6.25 2.57
N PHE A 310 -30.45 -6.76 2.52
CA PHE A 310 -29.56 -6.64 1.37
C PHE A 310 -30.19 -7.23 0.10
N VAL A 311 -30.68 -8.46 0.14
CA VAL A 311 -31.31 -9.08 -1.04
C VAL A 311 -32.59 -8.37 -1.44
N TYR A 312 -33.33 -7.83 -0.47
CA TYR A 312 -34.50 -7.01 -0.78
C TYR A 312 -34.10 -5.73 -1.54
N GLN A 313 -33.07 -5.03 -1.09
CA GLN A 313 -32.55 -3.82 -1.73
C GLN A 313 -32.01 -4.11 -3.14
N GLN A 314 -31.20 -5.17 -3.29
CA GLN A 314 -30.65 -5.59 -4.60
C GLN A 314 -31.74 -5.86 -5.65
N ARG A 315 -32.91 -6.32 -5.21
CA ARG A 315 -34.04 -6.63 -6.10
C ARG A 315 -34.99 -5.46 -6.31
N ASN A 316 -34.89 -4.42 -5.49
CA ASN A 316 -35.75 -3.25 -5.51
C ASN A 316 -34.90 -1.97 -5.35
N PRO A 317 -34.00 -1.66 -6.31
CA PRO A 317 -33.06 -0.55 -6.19
C PRO A 317 -33.75 0.83 -6.04
N GLU A 318 -35.00 0.95 -6.51
CA GLU A 318 -35.82 2.16 -6.41
C GLU A 318 -36.32 2.44 -4.98
N VAL A 319 -36.24 1.46 -4.07
CA VAL A 319 -36.80 1.55 -2.71
C VAL A 319 -35.75 2.09 -1.76
N ILE A 320 -35.93 3.34 -1.33
CA ILE A 320 -35.00 4.04 -0.41
C ILE A 320 -35.17 3.54 1.04
N ASN A 321 -36.41 3.33 1.49
CA ASN A 321 -36.71 2.87 2.85
C ASN A 321 -36.92 1.35 2.87
N ILE A 322 -35.90 0.62 3.28
CA ILE A 322 -35.94 -0.84 3.39
C ILE A 322 -36.83 -1.22 4.58
N PRO A 323 -37.84 -2.10 4.42
CA PRO A 323 -38.64 -2.58 5.54
C PRO A 323 -37.76 -3.34 6.55
N GLN A 324 -37.91 -3.08 7.85
CA GLN A 324 -37.21 -3.84 8.90
C GLN A 324 -37.57 -5.34 8.86
N ASN A 325 -38.79 -5.69 8.46
CA ASN A 325 -39.27 -7.06 8.36
C ASN A 325 -39.19 -7.60 6.92
N CYS A 326 -37.99 -7.90 6.46
CA CYS A 326 -37.77 -8.59 5.18
C CYS A 326 -38.00 -10.11 5.32
N PRO A 327 -38.47 -10.81 4.26
CA PRO A 327 -38.58 -12.26 4.27
C PRO A 327 -37.22 -12.92 4.47
N GLN A 328 -37.11 -13.77 5.49
CA GLN A 328 -35.87 -14.48 5.81
C GLN A 328 -35.42 -15.40 4.67
N ILE A 329 -34.10 -15.44 4.47
CA ILE A 329 -33.44 -16.31 3.50
C ILE A 329 -33.03 -17.60 4.21
N LEU A 330 -33.59 -18.73 3.78
CA LEU A 330 -33.39 -20.04 4.42
C LEU A 330 -32.26 -20.84 3.78
N GLU A 331 -31.72 -20.35 2.67
CA GLU A 331 -30.57 -20.92 2.00
C GLU A 331 -29.32 -20.92 2.90
N LYS A 332 -28.37 -21.78 2.53
CA LYS A 332 -27.08 -21.87 3.23
C LYS A 332 -26.02 -21.13 2.44
N ALA A 333 -24.99 -20.69 3.13
CA ALA A 333 -23.87 -19.98 2.56
C ALA A 333 -22.53 -20.69 2.78
N TYR A 334 -21.60 -20.40 1.89
CA TYR A 334 -20.18 -20.64 2.11
C TYR A 334 -19.54 -19.38 2.70
N SER A 335 -18.55 -19.57 3.58
CA SER A 335 -17.73 -18.48 4.11
C SER A 335 -16.32 -18.57 3.56
N TYR A 336 -15.62 -17.45 3.51
CA TYR A 336 -14.27 -17.32 2.98
C TYR A 336 -13.44 -16.46 3.93
N THR A 337 -12.15 -16.79 4.05
CA THR A 337 -11.21 -16.03 4.90
C THR A 337 -10.52 -14.89 4.15
N SER A 338 -10.74 -14.80 2.84
CA SER A 338 -10.15 -13.75 2.00
C SER A 338 -10.90 -13.60 0.68
N ALA A 339 -10.70 -12.43 0.07
CA ALA A 339 -11.01 -12.13 -1.32
C ALA A 339 -9.77 -11.53 -2.01
N VAL A 340 -9.79 -11.48 -3.33
CA VAL A 340 -8.73 -10.93 -4.16
C VAL A 340 -9.29 -9.80 -4.98
N ALA A 341 -8.72 -8.60 -4.82
CA ALA A 341 -9.01 -7.45 -5.64
C ALA A 341 -8.00 -7.37 -6.79
N ASN A 342 -8.49 -7.34 -8.02
CA ASN A 342 -7.71 -7.12 -9.22
C ASN A 342 -8.07 -5.75 -9.79
N PHE A 343 -7.08 -4.87 -9.93
CA PHE A 343 -7.31 -3.52 -10.43
C PHE A 343 -6.15 -3.07 -11.32
N TYR A 344 -6.44 -2.13 -12.21
CA TYR A 344 -5.44 -1.55 -13.10
C TYR A 344 -4.52 -0.61 -12.32
N ALA A 345 -3.21 -0.82 -12.47
CA ALA A 345 -2.21 -0.29 -11.56
C ALA A 345 -0.86 0.09 -12.23
N PRO A 346 -0.84 0.86 -13.32
CA PRO A 346 0.33 0.98 -14.21
C PRO A 346 1.60 1.59 -13.58
N SER A 347 1.46 2.35 -12.49
CA SER A 347 2.57 2.99 -11.76
C SER A 347 3.36 2.01 -10.88
N ASP A 348 2.86 0.80 -10.64
CA ASP A 348 3.50 -0.24 -9.83
C ASP A 348 4.18 -1.32 -10.68
N ARG A 349 4.97 -2.19 -10.03
CA ARG A 349 5.51 -3.39 -10.70
C ARG A 349 4.37 -4.37 -11.00
N CYS A 350 3.75 -4.20 -12.15
CA CYS A 350 2.59 -4.99 -12.55
C CYS A 350 2.92 -6.16 -13.47
N GLY A 351 1.95 -7.07 -13.59
CA GLY A 351 1.98 -8.15 -14.58
C GLY A 351 1.95 -7.62 -16.02
N VAL A 352 2.00 -8.55 -16.98
CA VAL A 352 1.91 -8.26 -18.42
C VAL A 352 0.53 -7.65 -18.70
N GLY A 353 0.41 -6.32 -18.67
CA GLY A 353 -0.87 -5.61 -18.83
C GLY A 353 -1.14 -4.48 -17.83
N GLY A 354 -0.32 -4.32 -16.78
CA GLY A 354 -0.51 -3.24 -15.79
C GLY A 354 -1.48 -3.57 -14.66
N MET A 355 -2.03 -4.79 -14.61
CA MET A 355 -2.92 -5.25 -13.53
C MET A 355 -2.14 -5.58 -12.26
N GLN A 356 -2.72 -5.22 -11.11
CA GLN A 356 -2.24 -5.58 -9.77
C GLN A 356 -3.30 -6.38 -9.05
N CYS A 357 -2.82 -7.34 -8.26
CA CYS A 357 -3.63 -8.26 -7.48
C CYS A 357 -3.28 -8.04 -6.01
N GLN A 358 -4.28 -7.69 -5.18
CA GLN A 358 -4.11 -7.55 -3.74
C GLN A 358 -5.14 -8.42 -3.01
N ARG A 359 -4.70 -9.14 -1.98
CA ARG A 359 -5.58 -9.98 -1.15
C ARG A 359 -6.12 -9.18 0.03
N ILE A 360 -7.43 -9.27 0.25
CA ILE A 360 -8.15 -8.73 1.41
C ILE A 360 -8.44 -9.90 2.35
N HIS A 361 -8.05 -9.79 3.61
CA HIS A 361 -8.28 -10.82 4.63
C HIS A 361 -9.47 -10.47 5.51
N ALA A 362 -10.23 -11.51 5.86
CA ALA A 362 -11.25 -11.47 6.90
C ALA A 362 -11.23 -12.81 7.64
N SER A 363 -10.30 -12.95 8.58
CA SER A 363 -10.04 -14.21 9.28
C SER A 363 -9.89 -14.00 10.78
N SER A 364 -10.61 -14.81 11.56
CA SER A 364 -10.51 -14.84 13.03
C SER A 364 -9.19 -15.40 13.55
N SER A 365 -8.42 -16.10 12.71
CA SER A 365 -7.03 -16.46 12.99
C SER A 365 -6.22 -16.46 11.70
N TRP A 366 -5.13 -15.70 11.67
CA TRP A 366 -4.21 -15.66 10.53
C TRP A 366 -2.86 -16.29 10.89
N ARG A 367 -2.44 -17.31 10.13
CA ARG A 367 -1.19 -18.08 10.38
C ARG A 367 -1.08 -18.59 11.83
N ASN A 368 -2.18 -19.07 12.40
CA ASN A 368 -2.30 -19.46 13.82
C ASN A 368 -2.01 -18.33 14.82
N GLY A 369 -2.12 -17.08 14.37
CA GLY A 369 -1.96 -15.87 15.16
C GLY A 369 -3.29 -15.16 15.39
N ALA A 370 -3.19 -13.86 15.66
CA ALA A 370 -4.32 -12.98 15.91
C ALA A 370 -5.25 -12.86 14.69
N PRO A 371 -6.49 -12.37 14.89
CA PRO A 371 -7.40 -12.04 13.80
C PRO A 371 -6.79 -11.03 12.83
N CYS A 372 -7.22 -11.09 11.57
CA CYS A 372 -6.83 -10.18 10.50
C CYS A 372 -8.07 -9.81 9.70
N TYR A 373 -8.52 -8.57 9.86
CA TYR A 373 -9.68 -7.99 9.21
C TYR A 373 -9.24 -6.71 8.52
N ASP A 374 -9.05 -6.79 7.21
CA ASP A 374 -8.50 -5.71 6.40
C ASP A 374 -9.57 -4.65 6.10
N CYS A 375 -9.14 -3.40 5.91
CA CYS A 375 -10.00 -2.31 5.46
C CYS A 375 -10.04 -2.24 3.93
N VAL A 376 -11.13 -1.71 3.39
CA VAL A 376 -11.37 -1.56 1.96
C VAL A 376 -11.97 -0.20 1.64
N PHE A 377 -11.66 0.31 0.45
CA PHE A 377 -12.43 1.38 -0.18
C PHE A 377 -13.67 0.77 -0.83
N VAL A 378 -14.83 1.38 -0.57
CA VAL A 378 -16.12 1.01 -1.14
C VAL A 378 -16.63 2.18 -1.97
N GLU A 379 -17.20 1.91 -3.14
CA GLU A 379 -17.78 2.96 -3.99
C GLU A 379 -18.99 3.61 -3.29
N LYS A 380 -18.98 4.95 -3.22
CA LYS A 380 -20.08 5.76 -2.68
C LYS A 380 -20.85 6.46 -3.79
N ASP A 381 -20.13 7.25 -4.58
CA ASP A 381 -20.68 7.99 -5.71
C ASP A 381 -19.61 8.11 -6.79
N PRO A 382 -19.74 7.39 -7.92
CA PRO A 382 -18.74 7.42 -9.00
C PRO A 382 -18.68 8.78 -9.72
N ALA A 383 -19.63 9.68 -9.49
CA ALA A 383 -19.59 11.04 -10.05
C ALA A 383 -18.69 12.00 -9.25
N LEU A 384 -18.33 11.65 -8.02
CA LEU A 384 -17.45 12.46 -7.17
C LEU A 384 -16.00 11.99 -7.30
N ALA A 385 -15.08 12.95 -7.43
CA ALA A 385 -13.65 12.67 -7.55
C ALA A 385 -13.00 12.42 -6.17
N GLY A 386 -11.91 11.63 -6.20
CA GLY A 386 -11.10 11.34 -5.02
C GLY A 386 -11.90 10.64 -3.91
N PHE A 387 -11.50 10.89 -2.66
CA PHE A 387 -12.13 10.27 -1.51
C PHE A 387 -13.60 10.65 -1.29
N HIS A 388 -14.08 11.78 -1.85
CA HIS A 388 -15.50 12.15 -1.72
C HIS A 388 -16.45 11.12 -2.35
N GLY A 389 -15.99 10.39 -3.36
CA GLY A 389 -16.71 9.29 -4.02
C GLY A 389 -16.53 7.93 -3.34
N LEU A 390 -15.89 7.87 -2.17
CA LEU A 390 -15.55 6.64 -1.48
C LEU A 390 -16.12 6.58 -0.05
N PHE A 391 -16.42 5.37 0.38
CA PHE A 391 -16.51 4.99 1.79
C PHE A 391 -15.30 4.15 2.19
N VAL A 392 -15.08 4.03 3.50
CA VAL A 392 -14.12 3.08 4.07
C VAL A 392 -14.85 2.12 4.98
N ALA A 393 -14.54 0.82 4.84
CA ALA A 393 -15.12 -0.21 5.69
C ALA A 393 -14.06 -1.23 6.10
N GLN A 394 -14.23 -1.85 7.26
CA GLN A 394 -13.45 -3.03 7.68
C GLN A 394 -14.24 -4.29 7.34
N VAL A 395 -13.60 -5.24 6.64
CA VAL A 395 -14.27 -6.48 6.25
C VAL A 395 -14.15 -7.51 7.36
N MET A 396 -15.30 -7.92 7.90
CA MET A 396 -15.40 -8.87 9.00
C MET A 396 -15.65 -10.30 8.53
N LEU A 397 -16.30 -10.47 7.37
CA LEU A 397 -16.57 -11.79 6.78
C LEU A 397 -16.77 -11.68 5.28
N PHE A 398 -16.23 -12.64 4.53
CA PHE A 398 -16.62 -12.90 3.14
C PHE A 398 -17.52 -14.14 3.05
N PHE A 399 -18.58 -14.08 2.27
CA PHE A 399 -19.50 -15.21 2.10
C PHE A 399 -20.20 -15.21 0.74
N SER A 400 -20.75 -16.34 0.36
CA SER A 400 -21.56 -16.45 -0.86
C SER A 400 -22.73 -17.40 -0.68
N PHE A 401 -23.81 -17.12 -1.41
CA PHE A 401 -25.01 -17.95 -1.44
C PHE A 401 -25.73 -17.78 -2.77
N SER A 402 -26.70 -18.65 -3.02
CA SER A 402 -27.60 -18.53 -4.17
C SER A 402 -29.03 -18.40 -3.70
N HIS A 403 -29.74 -17.38 -4.18
CA HIS A 403 -31.16 -17.18 -3.91
C HIS A 403 -31.90 -16.97 -5.23
N ARG A 404 -32.91 -17.80 -5.49
CA ARG A 404 -33.70 -17.79 -6.76
C ARG A 404 -32.84 -17.75 -8.04
N ASN A 405 -31.84 -18.64 -8.13
CA ASN A 405 -30.90 -18.77 -9.26
C ASN A 405 -29.98 -17.57 -9.50
N VAL A 406 -29.88 -16.63 -8.55
CA VAL A 406 -28.87 -15.56 -8.58
C VAL A 406 -27.80 -15.89 -7.55
N PHE A 407 -26.54 -15.78 -7.94
CA PHE A 407 -25.37 -15.96 -7.07
C PHE A 407 -24.98 -14.61 -6.47
N TYR A 408 -24.81 -14.56 -5.15
CA TYR A 408 -24.47 -13.34 -4.41
C TYR A 408 -23.13 -13.52 -3.71
N PRO A 409 -22.02 -13.00 -4.26
CA PRO A 409 -20.78 -12.80 -3.52
C PRO A 409 -20.92 -11.57 -2.62
N CYS A 410 -20.80 -11.75 -1.31
CA CYS A 410 -21.01 -10.70 -0.33
C CYS A 410 -19.85 -10.55 0.66
N ALA A 411 -19.73 -9.34 1.20
CA ALA A 411 -18.91 -9.04 2.36
C ALA A 411 -19.82 -8.48 3.46
N PHE A 412 -19.57 -8.89 4.70
CA PHE A 412 -20.13 -8.28 5.90
C PHE A 412 -19.07 -7.34 6.48
N VAL A 413 -19.43 -6.07 6.64
CA VAL A 413 -18.49 -4.98 6.90
C VAL A 413 -18.92 -4.12 8.08
N GLN A 414 -17.94 -3.52 8.75
CA GLN A 414 -18.12 -2.45 9.73
C GLN A 414 -17.69 -1.12 9.10
N TRP A 415 -18.51 -0.09 9.22
CA TRP A 415 -18.27 1.19 8.58
C TRP A 415 -17.39 2.14 9.39
N PHE A 416 -16.87 3.13 8.70
CA PHE A 416 -16.20 4.30 9.25
C PHE A 416 -16.84 5.57 8.69
N ASP A 417 -17.05 6.55 9.56
CA ASP A 417 -17.51 7.88 9.22
C ASP A 417 -16.34 8.80 8.89
N VAL A 418 -16.56 9.74 7.98
CA VAL A 418 -15.57 10.75 7.61
C VAL A 418 -15.61 11.90 8.62
N ILE A 419 -14.46 12.23 9.19
CA ILE A 419 -14.31 13.34 10.11
C ILE A 419 -14.09 14.63 9.33
N GLY A 420 -15.12 15.48 9.29
CA GLY A 420 -15.09 16.78 8.62
C GLY A 420 -15.35 16.70 7.11
N GLU A 421 -15.35 17.86 6.45
CA GLU A 421 -15.67 17.99 5.01
C GLU A 421 -14.43 17.99 4.11
N HIS A 422 -13.23 18.06 4.68
CA HIS A 422 -11.97 18.21 3.97
C HIS A 422 -10.85 17.37 4.63
N PRO A 423 -9.77 17.04 3.89
CA PRO A 423 -8.59 16.40 4.47
C PRO A 423 -7.99 17.23 5.61
N CYS A 424 -7.26 16.57 6.50
CA CYS A 424 -6.54 17.23 7.57
C CYS A 424 -5.60 18.31 7.00
N PRO A 425 -5.69 19.58 7.44
CA PRO A 425 -4.92 20.69 6.88
C PRO A 425 -3.41 20.62 7.18
N HIS A 426 -2.98 19.64 7.97
CA HIS A 426 -1.57 19.43 8.30
C HIS A 426 -0.96 18.26 7.55
N THR A 427 -1.68 17.14 7.45
CA THR A 427 -1.16 15.91 6.84
C THR A 427 -1.62 15.71 5.40
N GLY A 428 -2.66 16.42 4.95
CA GLY A 428 -3.30 16.19 3.64
C GLY A 428 -4.14 14.92 3.57
N MET A 429 -4.22 14.13 4.65
CA MET A 429 -4.97 12.87 4.68
C MET A 429 -6.39 13.07 5.21
N TRP A 430 -7.34 12.36 4.61
CA TRP A 430 -8.68 12.21 5.18
C TRP A 430 -8.61 11.50 6.53
N MET A 431 -9.50 11.89 7.44
CA MET A 431 -9.64 11.27 8.75
C MET A 431 -10.99 10.57 8.83
N VAL A 432 -10.99 9.38 9.41
CA VAL A 432 -12.19 8.59 9.61
C VAL A 432 -12.26 8.05 11.03
N GLU A 433 -13.46 7.89 11.58
CA GLU A 433 -13.71 7.24 12.87
C GLU A 433 -14.67 6.06 12.72
N PRO A 434 -14.59 5.04 13.58
CA PRO A 434 -15.59 3.98 13.61
C PRO A 434 -17.01 4.55 13.72
N GLU A 435 -17.90 4.15 12.81
CA GLU A 435 -19.31 4.56 12.86
C GLU A 435 -20.05 3.75 13.94
N PHE A 436 -20.83 4.44 14.77
CA PHE A 436 -21.64 3.87 15.84
C PHE A 436 -23.11 4.30 15.72
N ASP A 437 -24.03 3.39 16.04
CA ASP A 437 -25.45 3.68 16.09
C ASP A 437 -25.87 4.37 17.40
N GLU A 438 -27.19 4.61 17.56
CA GLU A 438 -27.75 5.25 18.76
C GLU A 438 -27.55 4.42 20.04
N ASP A 439 -27.35 3.10 19.91
CA ASP A 439 -27.13 2.16 21.02
C ASP A 439 -25.63 2.04 21.37
N GLY A 440 -24.75 2.62 20.54
CA GLY A 440 -23.29 2.61 20.73
C GLY A 440 -22.61 1.37 20.13
N ASP A 441 -23.30 0.60 19.31
CA ASP A 441 -22.77 -0.55 18.59
C ASP A 441 -22.21 -0.13 17.22
N ARG A 442 -21.25 -0.92 16.69
CA ARG A 442 -20.64 -0.63 15.39
C ARG A 442 -21.68 -0.77 14.29
N VAL A 443 -21.80 0.25 13.43
CA VAL A 443 -22.69 0.16 12.26
C VAL A 443 -22.13 -0.87 11.28
N VAL A 444 -22.97 -1.84 10.95
CA VAL A 444 -22.63 -2.98 10.11
C VAL A 444 -23.59 -3.10 8.93
N SER A 445 -23.10 -3.67 7.83
CA SER A 445 -23.95 -3.99 6.69
C SER A 445 -23.42 -5.17 5.88
N VAL A 446 -24.28 -5.68 4.99
CA VAL A 446 -23.89 -6.62 3.94
C VAL A 446 -23.80 -5.86 2.63
N ILE A 447 -22.64 -5.92 1.98
CA ILE A 447 -22.40 -5.31 0.67
C ILE A 447 -22.06 -6.39 -0.37
N HIS A 448 -22.34 -6.08 -1.63
CA HIS A 448 -21.90 -6.91 -2.75
C HIS A 448 -20.40 -6.71 -2.99
N LEU A 449 -19.69 -7.73 -3.46
CA LEU A 449 -18.25 -7.61 -3.73
C LEU A 449 -17.93 -6.56 -4.79
N ASP A 450 -18.81 -6.38 -5.78
CA ASP A 450 -18.65 -5.36 -6.83
C ASP A 450 -18.61 -3.93 -6.30
N SER A 451 -19.10 -3.68 -5.08
CA SER A 451 -18.99 -2.36 -4.45
C SER A 451 -17.59 -2.11 -3.87
N ILE A 452 -16.80 -3.16 -3.65
CA ILE A 452 -15.45 -3.06 -3.09
C ILE A 452 -14.49 -2.71 -4.22
N MET A 453 -13.79 -1.58 -4.08
CA MET A 453 -12.79 -1.15 -5.06
C MET A 453 -11.47 -1.87 -4.81
N ARG A 454 -10.94 -1.80 -3.58
CA ARG A 454 -9.61 -2.35 -3.24
C ARG A 454 -9.32 -2.24 -1.73
N PRO A 455 -8.22 -2.84 -1.22
CA PRO A 455 -7.76 -2.58 0.14
C PRO A 455 -7.52 -1.09 0.42
N ALA A 456 -7.90 -0.66 1.62
CA ALA A 456 -7.59 0.66 2.18
C ALA A 456 -6.66 0.50 3.39
N HIS A 457 -5.68 1.38 3.52
CA HIS A 457 -4.79 1.39 4.68
C HIS A 457 -5.19 2.52 5.62
N LEU A 458 -5.52 2.17 6.86
CA LEU A 458 -5.78 3.12 7.93
C LEU A 458 -4.59 3.17 8.89
N ILE A 459 -4.26 4.34 9.40
CA ILE A 459 -3.22 4.52 10.43
C ILE A 459 -3.84 5.31 11.58
N GLY A 460 -3.66 4.85 12.82
CA GLY A 460 -4.24 5.51 14.00
C GLY A 460 -3.84 6.97 14.14
N VAL A 461 -4.78 7.81 14.57
CA VAL A 461 -4.48 9.16 15.07
C VAL A 461 -4.02 9.01 16.52
N TYR A 462 -2.70 9.00 16.72
CA TYR A 462 -2.08 8.65 18.00
C TYR A 462 -2.26 9.72 19.09
N GLY A 463 -2.21 11.00 18.73
CA GLY A 463 -2.21 12.09 19.70
C GLY A 463 -0.86 12.22 20.41
N ARG A 464 -0.82 12.86 21.59
CA ARG A 464 0.44 13.09 22.33
C ARG A 464 0.72 12.07 23.43
N ASP A 465 -0.27 11.25 23.76
CA ASP A 465 -0.12 10.25 24.81
C ASP A 465 0.77 9.09 24.33
N PRO A 466 1.62 8.54 25.22
CA PRO A 466 2.49 7.43 24.85
C PRO A 466 1.68 6.16 24.60
N LEU A 467 2.08 5.39 23.59
CA LEU A 467 1.41 4.14 23.27
C LEU A 467 1.71 3.06 24.32
N PRO A 468 0.74 2.19 24.65
CA PRO A 468 1.00 1.02 25.49
C PRO A 468 2.06 0.13 24.85
N SER A 469 3.09 -0.27 25.62
CA SER A 469 4.22 -1.05 25.12
C SER A 469 3.86 -2.45 24.60
N ASN A 470 2.68 -2.95 24.96
CA ASN A 470 2.14 -4.23 24.51
C ASN A 470 1.20 -4.11 23.30
N LEU A 471 0.90 -2.90 22.82
CA LEU A 471 0.05 -2.68 21.66
C LEU A 471 0.74 -3.23 20.41
N LYS A 472 0.04 -4.08 19.66
CA LYS A 472 0.55 -4.67 18.43
C LYS A 472 -0.16 -4.08 17.23
N HIS A 473 0.49 -4.15 16.08
CA HIS A 473 -0.13 -3.82 14.78
C HIS A 473 -1.47 -4.53 14.51
N THR A 474 -1.69 -5.73 15.07
CA THR A 474 -2.95 -6.48 14.91
C THR A 474 -4.12 -5.88 15.69
N ASP A 475 -3.82 -5.11 16.74
CA ASP A 475 -4.80 -4.46 17.60
C ASP A 475 -5.06 -3.01 17.17
N SER A 476 -4.30 -2.52 16.20
CA SER A 476 -4.24 -1.11 15.82
C SER A 476 -5.59 -0.56 15.34
N LEU A 477 -6.32 -1.32 14.52
CA LEU A 477 -7.65 -0.89 14.01
C LEU A 477 -8.74 -0.83 15.08
N SER A 478 -8.52 -1.38 16.28
CA SER A 478 -9.44 -1.28 17.42
C SER A 478 -8.90 -0.43 18.57
N ALA A 479 -7.65 0.03 18.48
CA ALA A 479 -6.98 0.74 19.57
C ALA A 479 -7.16 2.27 19.53
N PHE A 480 -7.60 2.81 18.39
CA PHE A 480 -7.70 4.27 18.18
C PHE A 480 -9.14 4.70 17.90
N ALA A 481 -9.48 5.90 18.36
CA ALA A 481 -10.79 6.51 18.12
C ALA A 481 -10.93 7.04 16.69
N ALA A 482 -9.84 7.45 16.05
CA ALA A 482 -9.80 7.97 14.69
C ALA A 482 -8.57 7.49 13.95
N PHE A 483 -8.64 7.53 12.62
CA PHE A 483 -7.63 7.02 11.71
C PHE A 483 -7.40 7.98 10.55
N TYR A 484 -6.15 8.14 10.13
CA TYR A 484 -5.81 8.70 8.83
C TYR A 484 -6.01 7.63 7.74
N VAL A 485 -6.70 8.01 6.66
CA VAL A 485 -6.74 7.24 5.42
C VAL A 485 -5.41 7.44 4.70
N ASN A 486 -4.58 6.41 4.69
CA ASN A 486 -3.24 6.50 4.14
C ASN A 486 -3.25 6.42 2.60
N ILE A 487 -3.44 7.56 1.96
CA ILE A 487 -3.33 7.73 0.51
C ILE A 487 -1.92 7.43 -0.02
N PHE A 488 -0.90 7.45 0.85
CA PHE A 488 0.48 7.12 0.48
C PHE A 488 0.78 5.62 0.58
N SER A 489 -0.18 4.76 0.91
CA SER A 489 0.06 3.32 1.06
C SER A 489 0.57 2.64 -0.23
N ASP A 490 0.14 3.11 -1.40
CA ASP A 490 0.72 2.84 -2.72
C ASP A 490 0.29 3.93 -3.73
N TYR A 491 0.81 3.87 -4.96
CA TYR A 491 0.54 4.92 -5.95
C TYR A 491 -0.93 4.96 -6.39
N HIS A 492 -1.60 3.82 -6.39
CA HIS A 492 -3.03 3.74 -6.75
C HIS A 492 -3.93 4.23 -5.63
N ALA A 493 -3.49 4.17 -4.37
CA ALA A 493 -4.24 4.74 -3.25
C ALA A 493 -4.24 6.25 -3.35
N PHE A 494 -3.10 6.79 -3.76
CA PHE A 494 -2.95 8.19 -4.05
C PHE A 494 -3.86 8.58 -5.23
N GLN A 495 -3.73 7.95 -6.40
CA GLN A 495 -4.57 8.30 -7.56
C GLN A 495 -6.08 8.14 -7.31
N LEU A 496 -6.50 7.16 -6.50
CA LEU A 496 -7.91 6.91 -6.21
C LEU A 496 -8.50 7.93 -5.23
N ALA A 497 -7.74 8.37 -4.23
CA ALA A 497 -8.26 9.14 -3.09
C ALA A 497 -7.74 10.58 -2.99
N PHE A 498 -6.73 10.97 -3.79
CA PHE A 498 -6.15 12.30 -3.87
C PHE A 498 -7.13 13.35 -4.41
#